data_AF-A0A7J6UZP6-F1
#
_entry.id   AF-A0A7J6UZP6-F1
#
_cell.length_a   1.000
_cell.length_b   1.000
_cell.length_c   1.000
_cell.angle_alpha   90.00
_cell.angle_beta   90.00
_cell.angle_gamma   90.00
#
_symmetry.space_group_name_H-M   'P 1'
#
loop_
_entity.id
_entity.type
_entity.pdbx_description
1 polymer ?
#
loop_
_entity_poly.entity_id
_entity_poly.type
_entity_poly.pdbx_seq_one_letter_code
_entity_poly.pdbx_strand_id
1 'polypeptide(L)'
;MKTHNSKIKNQPRPLFSCGIFSYCTQNVLSPTNSQAPTLPSPLSTSNQPPPPSQPPPPPPPPPPSLPPLKKSHQPPSSSTRSKPESGSESSSSSTSQSFTQWRFPIPESPSLHYLHSQKTDSQPESTSNPPAPPRIPSMPLSELFHVAELQLSNTESYNSKISAIHLLERSLVPNPSNGSENPTCPLPVMKGLVSLIKDIAGAKPATKVLLALCLAETNRHVAVEARAVNEVVEALAELEGAAAERALAALELLCTIPEGAAEVRDHALGVPMMVQMMGKMNGRGKECAISVLSVIFGGGPGSREGVEPPDEVARAVVLALQGDCSARGRRKGAQLLKNLENGRLDLTEDGHHSN
;
A
#
# COMPACT_ATOMS: atom_id res chain seq x y z
N MET A 1 -69.48 4.24 30.32
CA MET A 1 -68.48 5.23 30.80
C MET A 1 -67.39 5.36 29.75
N LYS A 2 -66.85 6.57 29.61
CA LYS A 2 -66.08 7.10 28.47
C LYS A 2 -64.75 6.38 28.24
N THR A 3 -64.45 6.03 27.00
CA THR A 3 -63.12 5.63 26.51
C THR A 3 -62.23 6.87 26.38
N HIS A 4 -61.14 6.94 27.14
CA HIS A 4 -60.18 8.04 27.09
C HIS A 4 -59.08 7.73 26.05
N ASN A 5 -59.05 8.48 24.95
CA ASN A 5 -57.97 8.48 23.99
C ASN A 5 -56.85 9.41 24.47
N SER A 6 -55.66 8.87 24.74
CA SER A 6 -54.46 9.63 25.10
C SER A 6 -53.71 10.08 23.84
N LYS A 7 -53.89 11.34 23.45
CA LYS A 7 -53.07 12.00 22.43
C LYS A 7 -51.66 12.24 22.98
N ILE A 8 -50.67 11.50 22.47
CA ILE A 8 -49.24 11.83 22.68
C ILE A 8 -48.76 12.65 21.48
N LYS A 9 -48.25 13.83 21.81
CA LYS A 9 -47.81 14.90 20.92
C LYS A 9 -46.33 14.69 20.60
N ASN A 10 -46.01 14.31 19.37
CA ASN A 10 -44.63 14.19 18.90
C ASN A 10 -43.99 15.59 18.77
N GLN A 11 -42.87 15.80 19.46
CA GLN A 11 -41.96 16.91 19.19
C GLN A 11 -40.87 16.48 18.19
N PRO A 12 -40.45 17.35 17.26
CA PRO A 12 -39.42 17.01 16.29
C PRO A 12 -38.03 17.13 16.95
N ARG A 13 -37.22 16.06 16.87
CA ARG A 13 -35.79 16.13 17.19
C ARG A 13 -34.97 16.15 15.91
N PRO A 14 -33.87 16.93 15.89
CA PRO A 14 -33.21 17.37 14.67
C PRO A 14 -32.44 16.24 13.97
N LEU A 15 -32.56 16.23 12.65
CA LEU A 15 -31.77 15.41 11.74
C LEU A 15 -30.31 15.82 11.83
N PHE A 16 -29.44 14.86 12.14
CA PHE A 16 -28.00 15.05 12.10
C PHE A 16 -27.54 15.24 10.65
N SER A 17 -26.88 16.38 10.47
CA SER A 17 -26.21 16.83 9.26
C SER A 17 -25.21 15.79 8.74
N CYS A 18 -25.45 15.28 7.54
CA CYS A 18 -24.48 14.55 6.75
C CYS A 18 -23.56 15.59 6.07
N GLY A 19 -22.43 15.90 6.70
CA GLY A 19 -21.37 16.70 6.11
C GLY A 19 -20.18 15.80 5.80
N ILE A 20 -19.56 16.02 4.64
CA ILE A 20 -18.36 15.37 4.07
C ILE A 20 -18.70 14.36 2.97
N PHE A 21 -19.03 14.87 1.79
CA PHE A 21 -18.28 14.63 0.54
C PHE A 21 -18.70 15.73 -0.47
N SER A 22 -17.81 16.69 -0.71
CA SER A 22 -17.93 17.65 -1.81
C SER A 22 -17.63 16.97 -3.14
N TYR A 23 -18.32 17.44 -4.18
CA TYR A 23 -18.24 17.13 -5.61
C TYR A 23 -19.14 16.00 -6.14
N CYS A 24 -20.42 16.33 -6.30
CA CYS A 24 -21.24 15.82 -7.40
C CYS A 24 -21.78 17.03 -8.18
N THR A 25 -21.07 17.44 -9.24
CA THR A 25 -21.64 18.32 -10.27
C THR A 25 -22.47 17.46 -11.21
N GLN A 26 -23.75 17.26 -10.90
CA GLN A 26 -24.72 16.85 -11.91
C GLN A 26 -25.96 17.75 -11.80
N ASN A 27 -26.13 18.57 -12.82
CA ASN A 27 -27.34 19.35 -13.05
C ASN A 27 -28.52 18.39 -13.22
N VAL A 28 -29.51 18.54 -12.34
CA VAL A 28 -30.81 17.89 -12.48
C VAL A 28 -31.59 18.65 -13.55
N LEU A 29 -31.74 18.04 -14.72
CA LEU A 29 -32.72 18.45 -15.71
C LEU A 29 -34.11 18.03 -15.22
N SER A 30 -35.07 18.95 -15.24
CA SER A 30 -36.49 18.64 -15.29
C SER A 30 -37.10 19.23 -16.56
N PRO A 31 -38.10 18.56 -17.15
CA PRO A 31 -38.49 18.74 -18.55
C PRO A 31 -39.54 19.84 -18.71
N THR A 32 -39.64 20.43 -19.92
CA THR A 32 -40.88 20.48 -20.73
C THR A 32 -40.79 21.56 -21.85
N ASN A 33 -40.94 21.09 -23.09
CA ASN A 33 -41.54 21.67 -24.30
C ASN A 33 -40.97 22.93 -25.00
N SER A 34 -40.45 22.66 -26.20
CA SER A 34 -40.72 23.24 -27.54
C SER A 34 -41.15 24.71 -27.68
N GLN A 35 -40.26 25.55 -28.20
CA GLN A 35 -40.45 26.33 -29.44
C GLN A 35 -39.20 27.19 -29.72
N ALA A 36 -38.65 27.08 -30.94
CA ALA A 36 -37.70 28.05 -31.52
C ALA A 36 -38.49 29.14 -32.25
N PRO A 37 -37.95 30.38 -32.42
CA PRO A 37 -37.11 30.63 -33.60
C PRO A 37 -35.95 31.66 -33.45
N THR A 38 -34.91 31.44 -34.26
CA THR A 38 -34.06 32.36 -35.08
C THR A 38 -33.27 33.55 -34.49
N LEU A 39 -31.96 33.55 -34.81
CA LEU A 39 -30.83 34.52 -34.75
C LEU A 39 -31.12 36.04 -34.87
N PRO A 40 -30.20 36.99 -34.52
CA PRO A 40 -28.74 36.95 -34.79
C PRO A 40 -27.75 37.53 -33.73
N SER A 41 -26.47 37.29 -33.99
CA SER A 41 -25.25 37.77 -33.31
C SER A 41 -25.14 39.31 -33.22
N PRO A 42 -24.32 39.84 -32.29
CA PRO A 42 -23.11 40.54 -32.77
C PRO A 42 -21.85 40.37 -31.89
N LEU A 43 -20.76 40.89 -32.47
CA LEU A 43 -19.36 40.89 -32.09
C LEU A 43 -18.99 41.55 -30.73
N SER A 44 -17.85 41.08 -30.21
CA SER A 44 -16.70 41.78 -29.60
C SER A 44 -16.89 42.87 -28.52
N THR A 45 -16.02 42.81 -27.49
CA THR A 45 -15.21 43.88 -26.82
C THR A 45 -14.99 43.48 -25.35
N SER A 46 -13.82 42.94 -24.97
CA SER A 46 -12.63 43.64 -24.45
C SER A 46 -12.61 43.87 -22.92
N ASN A 47 -11.53 43.38 -22.31
CA ASN A 47 -10.85 43.85 -21.09
C ASN A 47 -11.55 43.74 -19.72
N GLN A 48 -11.14 42.73 -18.94
CA GLN A 48 -11.16 42.81 -17.47
C GLN A 48 -9.84 42.24 -16.90
N PRO A 49 -9.11 42.99 -16.03
CA PRO A 49 -7.85 42.52 -15.44
C PRO A 49 -8.09 41.50 -14.31
N PRO A 50 -7.14 40.59 -14.02
CA PRO A 50 -7.26 39.62 -12.95
C PRO A 50 -7.14 40.27 -11.55
N PRO A 51 -7.75 39.68 -10.51
CA PRO A 51 -7.63 40.18 -9.14
C PRO A 51 -6.22 39.97 -8.57
N PRO A 52 -5.78 40.78 -7.59
CA PRO A 52 -4.43 40.70 -7.03
C PRO A 52 -4.21 39.41 -6.23
N SER A 53 -3.04 38.80 -6.44
CA SER A 53 -2.55 37.61 -5.73
C SER A 53 -2.40 37.87 -4.23
N GLN A 54 -3.01 37.03 -3.39
CA GLN A 54 -2.77 37.04 -1.95
C GLN A 54 -1.36 36.54 -1.62
N PRO A 55 -0.66 37.13 -0.63
CA PRO A 55 0.64 36.64 -0.18
C PRO A 55 0.51 35.28 0.55
N PRO A 56 1.53 34.41 0.48
CA PRO A 56 1.51 33.11 1.12
C PRO A 56 1.48 33.24 2.66
N PRO A 57 0.84 32.30 3.37
CA PRO A 57 0.79 32.31 4.82
C PRO A 57 2.17 32.07 5.46
N PRO A 58 2.43 32.63 6.65
CA PRO A 58 3.70 32.44 7.35
C PRO A 58 3.91 30.99 7.82
N PRO A 59 5.16 30.54 7.97
CA PRO A 59 5.47 29.20 8.44
C PRO A 59 5.07 28.98 9.91
N PRO A 60 4.76 27.73 10.30
CA PRO A 60 4.36 27.41 11.68
C PRO A 60 5.52 27.59 12.68
N PRO A 61 5.23 27.93 13.94
CA PRO A 61 6.25 28.11 14.98
C PRO A 61 6.88 26.77 15.39
N PRO A 62 8.15 26.78 15.85
CA PRO A 62 8.83 25.58 16.32
C PRO A 62 8.23 25.06 17.65
N PRO A 63 8.32 23.74 17.91
CA PRO A 63 7.78 23.15 19.13
C PRO A 63 8.58 23.53 20.39
N PRO A 64 7.92 23.56 21.58
CA PRO A 64 8.56 23.97 22.83
C PRO A 64 9.55 22.91 23.37
N SER A 65 10.69 23.39 23.86
CA SER A 65 11.75 22.58 24.46
C SER A 65 11.37 22.01 25.84
N LEU A 66 11.61 20.71 26.06
CA LEU A 66 11.36 20.01 27.33
C LEU A 66 12.41 20.37 28.41
N PRO A 67 12.02 20.45 29.71
CA PRO A 67 12.92 20.78 30.81
C PRO A 67 13.71 19.56 31.35
N PRO A 68 14.86 19.76 32.04
CA PRO A 68 15.75 18.67 32.43
C PRO A 68 15.40 18.00 33.77
N LEU A 69 15.68 16.70 33.86
CA LEU A 69 15.47 15.81 35.01
C LEU A 69 16.55 15.99 36.10
N LYS A 70 16.10 16.04 37.37
CA LYS A 70 16.94 16.10 38.58
C LYS A 70 17.49 14.71 38.95
N LYS A 71 18.76 14.66 39.38
CA LYS A 71 19.43 13.46 39.94
C LYS A 71 19.03 13.25 41.41
N SER A 72 18.82 12.00 41.82
CA SER A 72 18.70 11.59 43.22
C SER A 72 19.80 10.59 43.59
N HIS A 73 20.32 10.73 44.80
CA HIS A 73 21.38 9.95 45.44
C HIS A 73 20.86 8.66 46.10
N GLN A 74 21.71 7.63 46.21
CA GLN A 74 21.65 6.57 47.24
C GLN A 74 23.05 5.91 47.46
N PRO A 75 23.29 5.19 48.59
CA PRO A 75 24.57 5.09 49.32
C PRO A 75 25.29 3.72 49.20
N PRO A 76 26.43 3.47 49.91
CA PRO A 76 27.39 2.40 49.56
C PRO A 76 27.45 1.20 50.54
N SER A 77 28.25 0.18 50.15
CA SER A 77 28.84 -1.00 50.88
C SER A 77 28.47 -2.35 50.20
N SER A 78 29.27 -3.42 50.12
CA SER A 78 30.61 -3.79 50.60
C SER A 78 31.11 -5.04 49.84
N SER A 79 32.42 -5.25 49.85
CA SER A 79 33.27 -6.18 49.09
C SER A 79 33.10 -7.69 49.36
N THR A 80 33.40 -8.52 48.34
CA THR A 80 34.17 -9.78 48.49
C THR A 80 34.87 -10.13 47.17
N ARG A 81 36.03 -10.79 47.29
CA ARG A 81 37.17 -10.85 46.37
C ARG A 81 37.33 -12.26 45.79
N SER A 82 37.59 -12.39 44.49
CA SER A 82 38.34 -13.49 43.82
C SER A 82 38.63 -13.11 42.35
N LYS A 83 39.91 -13.15 41.94
CA LYS A 83 40.50 -12.94 40.59
C LYS A 83 40.88 -14.34 40.01
N PRO A 84 41.38 -14.54 38.78
CA PRO A 84 41.63 -13.63 37.63
C PRO A 84 41.08 -14.22 36.29
N GLU A 85 41.14 -13.66 35.07
CA GLU A 85 42.18 -12.97 34.29
C GLU A 85 41.55 -12.14 33.14
N SER A 86 42.34 -11.18 32.65
CA SER A 86 42.38 -10.60 31.29
C SER A 86 41.12 -9.97 30.68
N GLY A 87 41.19 -8.64 30.52
CA GLY A 87 40.29 -7.88 29.65
C GLY A 87 40.20 -6.43 30.08
N SER A 88 40.99 -5.57 29.45
CA SER A 88 41.02 -4.12 29.68
C SER A 88 39.69 -3.48 29.27
N GLU A 89 38.92 -2.97 30.23
CA GLU A 89 37.81 -2.06 29.96
C GLU A 89 37.89 -0.85 30.91
N SER A 90 38.32 0.28 30.36
CA SER A 90 38.16 1.59 30.98
C SER A 90 37.10 2.36 30.22
N SER A 91 36.02 2.64 30.94
CA SER A 91 34.91 3.54 30.62
C SER A 91 35.38 4.92 30.17
N SER A 92 34.61 5.57 29.29
CA SER A 92 33.73 6.67 29.72
C SER A 92 32.98 7.35 28.57
N SER A 93 31.70 7.58 28.85
CA SER A 93 30.92 8.80 28.58
C SER A 93 30.44 9.10 27.16
N SER A 94 29.10 9.08 27.09
CA SER A 94 28.21 9.81 26.21
C SER A 94 28.74 11.13 25.68
N THR A 95 28.75 11.25 24.36
CA THR A 95 28.39 12.48 23.65
C THR A 95 27.61 12.10 22.39
N SER A 96 26.37 12.58 22.30
CA SER A 96 25.67 12.72 21.03
C SER A 96 26.52 13.61 20.12
N GLN A 97 26.85 13.14 18.93
CA GLN A 97 27.03 13.96 17.73
C GLN A 97 27.12 13.05 16.49
N SER A 98 26.17 13.27 15.58
CA SER A 98 26.25 13.10 14.12
C SER A 98 27.54 12.49 13.55
N PHE A 99 27.45 11.30 12.95
CA PHE A 99 28.54 10.73 12.17
C PHE A 99 28.42 11.09 10.69
N THR A 100 29.11 12.18 10.32
CA THR A 100 29.47 12.55 8.95
C THR A 100 30.71 11.75 8.54
N GLN A 101 30.65 11.14 7.34
CA GLN A 101 31.73 10.65 6.47
C GLN A 101 33.13 10.37 7.07
N TRP A 102 33.52 9.09 7.03
CA TRP A 102 34.92 8.69 7.03
C TRP A 102 35.64 9.25 5.78
N ARG A 103 36.72 10.01 5.99
CA ARG A 103 37.71 10.31 4.94
C ARG A 103 39.08 9.90 5.44
N PHE A 104 39.72 8.97 4.74
CA PHE A 104 41.09 8.56 5.02
C PHE A 104 42.09 9.65 4.60
N PRO A 105 43.12 9.96 5.40
CA PRO A 105 44.19 10.89 4.99
C PRO A 105 45.16 10.18 4.04
N ILE A 106 45.36 10.76 2.84
CA ILE A 106 46.52 10.45 1.99
C ILE A 106 47.63 11.45 2.38
N PRO A 107 48.87 11.02 2.64
CA PRO A 107 49.96 11.94 3.00
C PRO A 107 50.42 12.78 1.80
N GLU A 108 50.41 14.11 1.96
CA GLU A 108 51.10 15.03 1.05
C GLU A 108 52.61 15.04 1.30
N SER A 109 53.37 15.30 0.23
CA SER A 109 54.78 15.69 0.24
C SER A 109 55.06 16.50 -1.06
N PRO A 110 56.05 17.41 -1.10
CA PRO A 110 55.88 18.77 -0.60
C PRO A 110 56.37 19.86 -1.60
N SER A 111 55.92 21.10 -1.34
CA SER A 111 56.63 22.39 -1.48
C SER A 111 57.21 22.84 -2.84
N LEU A 112 56.87 24.07 -3.27
CA LEU A 112 57.82 25.21 -3.27
C LEU A 112 57.18 26.60 -3.52
N HIS A 113 57.64 27.55 -2.69
CA HIS A 113 57.80 29.02 -2.83
C HIS A 113 56.66 30.00 -3.21
N TYR A 114 56.10 30.62 -2.16
CA TYR A 114 56.27 32.04 -1.75
C TYR A 114 56.23 33.18 -2.81
N LEU A 115 55.17 33.99 -2.81
CA LEU A 115 55.21 35.46 -2.53
C LEU A 115 53.81 36.11 -2.44
N HIS A 116 53.46 36.54 -1.23
CA HIS A 116 52.81 37.79 -0.81
C HIS A 116 51.92 38.58 -1.81
N SER A 117 50.60 38.69 -1.52
CA SER A 117 49.95 39.99 -1.17
C SER A 117 48.43 39.88 -0.94
N GLN A 118 48.02 40.46 0.19
CA GLN A 118 46.79 41.22 0.49
C GLN A 118 45.38 40.65 0.23
N LYS A 119 44.78 40.30 1.38
CA LYS A 119 43.37 40.26 1.80
C LYS A 119 42.42 41.23 1.07
N THR A 120 41.37 40.70 0.44
CA THR A 120 40.01 41.26 0.44
C THR A 120 38.98 40.14 0.23
N ASP A 121 37.84 40.33 0.89
CA ASP A 121 36.73 39.42 1.14
C ASP A 121 36.01 38.99 -0.15
N SER A 122 35.86 37.69 -0.39
CA SER A 122 35.04 37.14 -1.49
C SER A 122 34.67 35.68 -1.19
N GLN A 123 33.44 35.50 -0.74
CA GLN A 123 32.72 34.24 -0.58
C GLN A 123 32.68 33.45 -1.91
N PRO A 124 33.09 32.16 -1.98
CA PRO A 124 32.73 31.32 -3.11
C PRO A 124 31.40 30.61 -2.84
N GLU A 125 30.40 30.92 -3.65
CA GLU A 125 29.33 29.96 -3.96
C GLU A 125 29.98 28.66 -4.47
N SER A 126 29.59 27.52 -3.90
CA SER A 126 29.95 26.21 -4.42
C SER A 126 28.76 25.29 -4.27
N THR A 127 27.75 25.56 -5.08
CA THR A 127 26.73 24.59 -5.48
C THR A 127 27.40 23.57 -6.40
N SER A 128 27.75 22.39 -5.86
CA SER A 128 27.85 21.20 -6.70
C SER A 128 27.21 20.03 -5.96
N ASN A 129 25.93 19.82 -6.24
CA ASN A 129 25.32 18.53 -5.98
C ASN A 129 26.11 17.47 -6.78
N PRO A 130 26.40 16.28 -6.20
CA PRO A 130 27.02 15.21 -6.94
C PRO A 130 26.18 14.92 -8.21
N PRO A 131 26.82 14.60 -9.35
CA PRO A 131 26.11 14.33 -10.58
C PRO A 131 25.07 13.23 -10.31
N ALA A 132 23.83 13.51 -10.70
CA ALA A 132 22.76 12.54 -10.63
C ALA A 132 23.23 11.23 -11.29
N PRO A 133 22.95 10.06 -10.71
CA PRO A 133 23.28 8.79 -11.34
C PRO A 133 22.76 8.81 -12.78
N PRO A 134 23.52 8.25 -13.74
CA PRO A 134 23.15 8.29 -15.15
C PRO A 134 21.71 7.83 -15.31
N ARG A 135 20.85 8.72 -15.80
CA ARG A 135 19.46 8.39 -16.12
C ARG A 135 19.53 7.35 -17.23
N ILE A 136 19.23 6.10 -16.88
CA ILE A 136 19.01 5.05 -17.86
C ILE A 136 17.96 5.60 -18.84
N PRO A 137 18.19 5.56 -20.16
CA PRO A 137 17.20 6.01 -21.11
C PRO A 137 15.86 5.34 -20.81
N SER A 138 14.85 6.18 -20.56
CA SER A 138 13.48 5.75 -20.27
C SER A 138 12.92 5.11 -21.52
N MET A 139 13.10 3.79 -21.66
CA MET A 139 12.45 3.01 -22.71
C MET A 139 10.93 3.16 -22.56
N PRO A 140 10.18 3.46 -23.64
CA PRO A 140 8.73 3.52 -23.57
C PRO A 140 8.16 2.18 -23.11
N LEU A 141 7.09 2.20 -22.31
CA LEU A 141 6.54 0.99 -21.70
C LEU A 141 6.08 -0.06 -22.73
N SER A 142 5.64 0.37 -23.91
CA SER A 142 5.28 -0.54 -25.00
C SER A 142 6.48 -1.34 -25.50
N GLU A 143 7.63 -0.68 -25.67
CA GLU A 143 8.89 -1.33 -26.07
C GLU A 143 9.42 -2.21 -24.94
N LEU A 144 9.31 -1.77 -23.69
CA LEU A 144 9.63 -2.59 -22.52
C LEU A 144 8.83 -3.90 -22.51
N PHE A 145 7.51 -3.83 -22.73
CA PHE A 145 6.68 -5.03 -22.77
C PHE A 145 7.02 -5.92 -23.95
N HIS A 146 7.32 -5.35 -25.13
CA HIS A 146 7.72 -6.13 -26.29
C HIS A 146 9.03 -6.91 -26.05
N VAL A 147 10.05 -6.26 -25.48
CA VAL A 147 11.31 -6.92 -25.11
C VAL A 147 11.07 -8.01 -24.07
N ALA A 148 10.26 -7.73 -23.04
CA ALA A 148 9.93 -8.70 -22.00
C ALA A 148 9.17 -9.90 -22.58
N GLU A 149 8.22 -9.68 -23.50
CA GLU A 149 7.43 -10.73 -24.15
C GLU A 149 8.33 -11.71 -24.91
N LEU A 150 9.27 -11.21 -25.71
CA LEU A 150 10.22 -12.03 -26.46
C LEU A 150 11.07 -12.89 -25.51
N GLN A 151 11.53 -12.31 -24.40
CA GLN A 151 12.37 -13.01 -23.43
C GLN A 151 11.61 -14.02 -22.57
N LEU A 152 10.35 -13.73 -22.24
CA LEU A 152 9.47 -14.60 -21.45
C LEU A 152 8.93 -15.77 -22.28
N SER A 153 8.70 -15.54 -23.57
CA SER A 153 8.27 -16.56 -24.53
C SER A 153 9.37 -17.56 -24.88
N ASN A 154 10.63 -17.23 -24.58
CA ASN A 154 11.75 -18.15 -24.78
C ASN A 154 11.70 -19.27 -23.72
N THR A 155 11.06 -20.39 -24.08
CA THR A 155 10.90 -21.56 -23.20
C THR A 155 12.21 -22.23 -22.84
N GLU A 156 13.25 -22.07 -23.67
CA GLU A 156 14.52 -22.78 -23.53
C GLU A 156 15.52 -22.07 -22.61
N SER A 157 15.33 -20.76 -22.37
CA SER A 157 16.28 -19.96 -21.59
C SER A 157 15.64 -19.39 -20.32
N TYR A 158 15.80 -20.12 -19.22
CA TYR A 158 15.43 -19.64 -17.89
C TYR A 158 16.09 -18.31 -17.52
N ASN A 159 17.38 -18.14 -17.87
CA ASN A 159 18.11 -16.90 -17.64
C ASN A 159 17.50 -15.72 -18.41
N SER A 160 16.98 -15.95 -19.62
CA SER A 160 16.27 -14.92 -20.40
C SER A 160 15.01 -14.47 -19.67
N LYS A 161 14.23 -15.40 -19.13
CA LYS A 161 13.01 -15.10 -18.36
C LYS A 161 13.32 -14.27 -17.10
N ILE A 162 14.33 -14.69 -16.32
CA ILE A 162 14.77 -13.94 -15.14
C ILE A 162 15.29 -12.55 -15.51
N SER A 163 16.05 -12.43 -16.61
CA SER A 163 16.51 -11.13 -17.11
C SER A 163 15.34 -10.21 -17.46
N ALA A 164 14.28 -10.76 -18.09
CA ALA A 164 13.07 -10.02 -18.41
C ALA A 164 12.37 -9.49 -17.16
N ILE A 165 12.24 -10.31 -16.11
CA ILE A 165 11.62 -9.87 -14.86
C ILE A 165 12.45 -8.79 -14.19
N HIS A 166 13.78 -8.89 -14.16
CA HIS A 166 14.61 -7.83 -13.61
C HIS A 166 14.56 -6.53 -14.43
N LEU A 167 14.40 -6.64 -15.74
CA LEU A 167 14.17 -5.49 -16.62
C LEU A 167 12.82 -4.81 -16.28
N LEU A 168 11.74 -5.58 -16.19
CA LEU A 168 10.43 -5.10 -15.76
C LEU A 168 10.48 -4.48 -14.36
N GLU A 169 11.16 -5.13 -13.41
CA GLU A 169 11.31 -4.66 -12.04
C GLU A 169 11.97 -3.29 -11.97
N ARG A 170 13.10 -3.12 -12.69
CA ARG A 170 13.86 -1.88 -12.71
C ARG A 170 13.07 -0.73 -13.34
N SER A 171 12.24 -1.01 -14.33
CA SER A 171 11.45 0.00 -15.02
C SER A 171 10.15 0.36 -14.28
N LEU A 172 9.45 -0.62 -13.70
CA LEU A 172 8.10 -0.45 -13.15
C LEU A 172 8.07 -0.12 -11.65
N VAL A 173 9.03 -0.60 -10.86
CA VAL A 173 8.98 -0.42 -9.40
C VAL A 173 9.31 1.01 -8.96
N PRO A 174 10.31 1.72 -9.53
CA PRO A 174 10.61 3.07 -9.07
C PRO A 174 9.42 4.03 -9.24
N ASN A 175 8.59 3.81 -10.26
CA ASN A 175 7.39 4.59 -10.55
C ASN A 175 6.30 3.66 -11.09
N PRO A 176 5.55 2.97 -10.21
CA PRO A 176 4.48 2.12 -10.68
C PRO A 176 3.36 3.01 -11.23
N SER A 177 2.99 2.74 -12.47
CA SER A 177 2.02 3.53 -13.23
C SER A 177 0.65 3.53 -12.56
N ASN A 178 0.22 4.68 -12.03
CA ASN A 178 -1.10 4.85 -11.42
C ASN A 178 -2.14 5.49 -12.37
N GLY A 179 -1.72 5.86 -13.58
CA GLY A 179 -2.52 6.67 -14.52
C GLY A 179 -2.93 5.93 -15.79
N SER A 180 -4.06 6.37 -16.37
CA SER A 180 -4.70 5.84 -17.59
C SER A 180 -3.89 5.98 -18.89
N GLU A 181 -2.74 6.63 -18.84
CA GLU A 181 -1.93 6.98 -20.02
C GLU A 181 -0.86 5.92 -20.36
N ASN A 182 -0.73 4.89 -19.53
CA ASN A 182 0.26 3.82 -19.74
C ASN A 182 -0.37 2.65 -20.51
N PRO A 183 0.39 1.99 -21.41
CA PRO A 183 -0.11 0.81 -22.09
C PRO A 183 -0.46 -0.29 -21.08
N THR A 184 -1.58 -0.97 -21.33
CA THR A 184 -1.97 -2.16 -20.55
C THR A 184 -0.95 -3.27 -20.81
N CYS A 185 -0.58 -4.01 -19.76
CA CYS A 185 0.36 -5.11 -19.85
C CYS A 185 -0.19 -6.18 -20.81
N PRO A 186 0.57 -6.61 -21.84
CA PRO A 186 0.15 -7.69 -22.71
C PRO A 186 -0.03 -9.01 -21.95
N LEU A 187 -1.08 -9.78 -22.29
CA LEU A 187 -1.35 -11.07 -21.66
C LEU A 187 -0.17 -12.05 -21.70
N PRO A 188 0.60 -12.19 -22.80
CA PRO A 188 1.77 -13.09 -22.82
C PRO A 188 2.85 -12.69 -21.80
N VAL A 189 3.08 -11.39 -21.60
CA VAL A 189 4.00 -10.86 -20.58
C VAL A 189 3.50 -11.21 -19.19
N MET A 190 2.21 -10.97 -18.92
CA MET A 190 1.61 -11.28 -17.63
C MET A 190 1.67 -12.80 -17.32
N LYS A 191 1.37 -13.67 -18.30
CA LYS A 191 1.49 -15.12 -18.15
C LYS A 191 2.93 -15.56 -17.85
N GLY A 192 3.90 -15.01 -18.59
CA GLY A 192 5.32 -15.28 -18.35
C GLY A 192 5.76 -14.86 -16.95
N LEU A 193 5.35 -13.67 -16.50
CA LEU A 193 5.59 -13.15 -15.16
C LEU A 193 5.01 -14.07 -14.08
N VAL A 194 3.73 -14.42 -14.20
CA VAL A 194 3.00 -15.23 -13.22
C VAL A 194 3.63 -16.62 -13.10
N SER A 195 4.09 -17.22 -14.21
CA SER A 195 4.74 -18.54 -14.20
C SER A 195 6.02 -18.61 -13.34
N LEU A 196 6.65 -17.46 -13.06
CA LEU A 196 7.88 -17.37 -12.27
C LEU A 196 7.62 -17.13 -10.77
N ILE A 197 6.36 -16.99 -10.34
CA ILE A 197 6.03 -16.77 -8.93
C ILE A 197 6.32 -18.01 -8.09
N LYS A 198 6.13 -19.21 -8.65
CA LYS A 198 6.45 -20.49 -8.01
C LYS A 198 7.94 -20.84 -8.03
N ASP A 199 8.74 -20.10 -8.79
CA ASP A 199 10.17 -20.33 -8.89
C ASP A 199 10.91 -19.58 -7.77
N ILE A 200 11.72 -20.29 -6.99
CA ILE A 200 12.50 -19.73 -5.87
C ILE A 200 13.36 -18.52 -6.30
N ALA A 201 14.01 -18.59 -7.47
CA ALA A 201 14.86 -17.50 -7.95
C ALA A 201 14.06 -16.38 -8.63
N GLY A 202 12.88 -16.68 -9.18
CA GLY A 202 11.98 -15.72 -9.83
C GLY A 202 11.00 -15.01 -8.89
N ALA A 203 10.63 -15.62 -7.76
CA ALA A 203 9.49 -15.22 -6.94
C ALA A 203 9.59 -13.79 -6.38
N LYS A 204 10.77 -13.41 -5.88
CA LYS A 204 10.99 -12.09 -5.27
C LYS A 204 10.78 -10.94 -6.28
N PRO A 205 11.48 -10.92 -7.43
CA PRO A 205 11.24 -9.87 -8.41
C PRO A 205 9.87 -10.02 -9.10
N ALA A 206 9.36 -11.25 -9.31
CA ALA A 206 8.06 -11.47 -9.94
C ALA A 206 6.89 -10.91 -9.09
N THR A 207 6.84 -11.22 -7.79
CA THR A 207 5.79 -10.70 -6.90
C THR A 207 5.81 -9.17 -6.79
N LYS A 208 6.99 -8.57 -6.92
CA LYS A 208 7.17 -7.12 -6.92
C LYS A 208 6.64 -6.48 -8.21
N VAL A 209 6.95 -7.07 -9.37
CA VAL A 209 6.43 -6.63 -10.68
C VAL A 209 4.92 -6.83 -10.76
N LEU A 210 4.40 -7.97 -10.30
CA LEU A 210 2.96 -8.24 -10.29
C LEU A 210 2.22 -7.19 -9.46
N LEU A 211 2.68 -6.90 -8.23
CA LEU A 211 2.06 -5.86 -7.41
C LEU A 211 2.08 -4.49 -8.08
N ALA A 212 3.20 -4.11 -8.72
CA ALA A 212 3.33 -2.84 -9.42
C ALA A 212 2.35 -2.73 -10.60
N LEU A 213 2.22 -3.79 -11.41
CA LEU A 213 1.28 -3.83 -12.52
C LEU A 213 -0.17 -3.75 -12.05
N CYS A 214 -0.53 -4.49 -11.00
CA CYS A 214 -1.90 -4.53 -10.45
C CYS A 214 -2.37 -3.23 -9.78
N LEU A 215 -1.48 -2.24 -9.59
CA LEU A 215 -1.93 -0.91 -9.14
C LEU A 215 -2.88 -0.29 -10.17
N ALA A 216 -2.61 -0.47 -11.47
CA ALA A 216 -3.52 -0.11 -12.54
C ALA A 216 -4.64 -1.15 -12.67
N GLU A 217 -5.90 -0.69 -12.65
CA GLU A 217 -7.08 -1.55 -12.70
C GLU A 217 -7.16 -2.38 -13.98
N THR A 218 -6.79 -1.82 -15.14
CA THR A 218 -6.79 -2.53 -16.43
C THR A 218 -5.90 -3.77 -16.39
N ASN A 219 -4.76 -3.72 -15.71
CA ASN A 219 -3.85 -4.86 -15.56
C ASN A 219 -4.40 -5.93 -14.61
N ARG A 220 -5.35 -5.61 -13.73
CA ARG A 220 -5.97 -6.61 -12.83
C ARG A 220 -6.77 -7.63 -13.64
N HIS A 221 -7.52 -7.17 -14.64
CA HIS A 221 -8.25 -8.06 -15.56
C HIS A 221 -7.29 -8.99 -16.32
N VAL A 222 -6.20 -8.43 -16.87
CA VAL A 222 -5.17 -9.23 -17.57
C VAL A 222 -4.50 -10.24 -16.63
N ALA A 223 -4.24 -9.86 -15.37
CA ALA A 223 -3.67 -10.77 -14.37
C ALA A 223 -4.60 -11.93 -14.03
N VAL A 224 -5.91 -11.67 -13.87
CA VAL A 224 -6.92 -12.72 -13.67
C VAL A 224 -6.97 -13.65 -14.89
N GLU A 225 -7.02 -13.12 -16.11
CA GLU A 225 -6.97 -13.92 -17.35
C GLU A 225 -5.67 -14.75 -17.46
N ALA A 226 -4.55 -14.21 -16.94
CA ALA A 226 -3.27 -14.90 -16.84
C ALA A 226 -3.18 -15.92 -15.69
N ARG A 227 -4.28 -16.19 -14.97
CA ARG A 227 -4.36 -17.14 -13.84
C ARG A 227 -3.53 -16.72 -12.62
N ALA A 228 -3.30 -15.42 -12.44
CA ALA A 228 -2.52 -14.91 -11.32
C ALA A 228 -3.12 -15.27 -9.95
N VAL A 229 -4.46 -15.36 -9.82
CA VAL A 229 -5.12 -15.73 -8.57
C VAL A 229 -4.71 -17.14 -8.15
N ASN A 230 -4.91 -18.13 -9.03
CA ASN A 230 -4.50 -19.51 -8.81
C ASN A 230 -3.01 -19.64 -8.47
N GLU A 231 -2.16 -19.07 -9.33
CA GLU A 231 -0.70 -19.22 -9.21
C GLU A 231 -0.15 -18.57 -7.94
N VAL A 232 -0.70 -17.42 -7.53
CA VAL A 232 -0.35 -16.79 -6.25
C VAL A 232 -0.81 -17.64 -5.08
N VAL A 233 -2.09 -18.08 -5.04
CA VAL A 233 -2.63 -18.85 -3.91
C VAL A 233 -1.85 -20.15 -3.70
N GLU A 234 -1.49 -20.85 -4.78
CA GLU A 234 -0.69 -22.07 -4.71
C GLU A 234 0.77 -21.81 -4.29
N ALA A 235 1.36 -20.66 -4.64
CA ALA A 235 2.73 -20.32 -4.27
C ALA A 235 2.89 -19.85 -2.82
N LEU A 236 1.82 -19.37 -2.16
CA LEU A 236 1.90 -18.73 -0.84
C LEU A 236 2.56 -19.58 0.25
N ALA A 237 2.46 -20.92 0.19
CA ALA A 237 3.11 -21.82 1.14
C ALA A 237 4.63 -21.61 1.20
N GLU A 238 5.24 -21.43 0.02
CA GLU A 238 6.68 -21.32 -0.17
C GLU A 238 7.19 -19.87 -0.05
N LEU A 239 6.29 -18.89 -0.09
CA LEU A 239 6.66 -17.48 0.01
C LEU A 239 6.84 -17.03 1.46
N GLU A 240 7.81 -16.12 1.66
CA GLU A 240 8.13 -15.54 2.97
C GLU A 240 8.40 -14.04 2.92
N GLY A 241 8.26 -13.40 4.08
CA GLY A 241 8.58 -12.00 4.30
C GLY A 241 7.95 -11.08 3.26
N ALA A 242 8.77 -10.18 2.69
CA ALA A 242 8.29 -9.19 1.74
C ALA A 242 7.77 -9.78 0.42
N ALA A 243 8.18 -10.99 0.02
CA ALA A 243 7.64 -11.63 -1.18
C ALA A 243 6.20 -12.10 -0.95
N ALA A 244 5.94 -12.79 0.17
CA ALA A 244 4.61 -13.18 0.59
C ALA A 244 3.68 -11.97 0.79
N GLU A 245 4.17 -10.90 1.45
CA GLU A 245 3.38 -9.68 1.65
C GLU A 245 2.97 -9.05 0.31
N ARG A 246 3.89 -8.95 -0.66
CA ARG A 246 3.57 -8.39 -1.98
C ARG A 246 2.60 -9.27 -2.77
N ALA A 247 2.76 -10.59 -2.69
CA ALA A 247 1.85 -11.53 -3.31
C ALA A 247 0.42 -11.40 -2.74
N LEU A 248 0.28 -11.30 -1.41
CA LEU A 248 -1.01 -11.07 -0.76
C LEU A 248 -1.61 -9.69 -1.10
N ALA A 249 -0.78 -8.65 -1.19
CA ALA A 249 -1.24 -7.33 -1.60
C ALA A 249 -1.72 -7.32 -3.06
N ALA A 250 -1.02 -8.04 -3.95
CA ALA A 250 -1.47 -8.21 -5.34
C ALA A 250 -2.80 -8.98 -5.38
N LEU A 251 -2.92 -10.07 -4.63
CA LEU A 251 -4.16 -10.84 -4.54
C LEU A 251 -5.33 -10.00 -4.00
N GLU A 252 -5.10 -9.18 -2.97
CA GLU A 252 -6.10 -8.23 -2.45
C GLU A 252 -6.57 -7.24 -3.55
N LEU A 253 -5.65 -6.74 -4.39
CA LEU A 253 -6.00 -5.89 -5.53
C LEU A 253 -6.80 -6.65 -6.59
N LEU A 254 -6.41 -7.89 -6.93
CA LEU A 254 -7.18 -8.71 -7.88
C LEU A 254 -8.60 -8.98 -7.38
N CYS A 255 -8.79 -9.08 -6.06
CA CYS A 255 -10.12 -9.25 -5.47
C CYS A 255 -11.01 -7.99 -5.54
N THR A 256 -10.50 -6.84 -6.03
CA THR A 256 -11.31 -5.62 -6.22
C THR A 256 -12.15 -5.65 -7.50
N ILE A 257 -11.83 -6.54 -8.43
CA ILE A 257 -12.62 -6.78 -9.65
C ILE A 257 -13.47 -8.07 -9.48
N PRO A 258 -14.67 -8.15 -10.09
CA PRO A 258 -15.60 -9.24 -9.84
C PRO A 258 -15.05 -10.61 -10.24
N GLU A 259 -14.27 -10.69 -11.33
CA GLU A 259 -13.68 -11.93 -11.83
C GLU A 259 -12.64 -12.48 -10.86
N GLY A 260 -11.75 -11.63 -10.36
CA GLY A 260 -10.73 -12.03 -9.38
C GLY A 260 -11.33 -12.42 -8.04
N ALA A 261 -12.39 -11.74 -7.61
CA ALA A 261 -13.14 -12.10 -6.41
C ALA A 261 -13.87 -13.45 -6.56
N ALA A 262 -14.41 -13.76 -7.73
CA ALA A 262 -15.01 -15.07 -8.01
C ALA A 262 -13.94 -16.18 -8.00
N GLU A 263 -12.82 -15.97 -8.69
CA GLU A 263 -11.76 -16.97 -8.79
C GLU A 263 -11.18 -17.34 -7.41
N VAL A 264 -11.01 -16.38 -6.50
CA VAL A 264 -10.52 -16.68 -5.14
C VAL A 264 -11.55 -17.45 -4.29
N ARG A 265 -12.86 -17.24 -4.52
CA ARG A 265 -13.95 -17.96 -3.83
C ARG A 265 -14.08 -19.40 -4.29
N ASP A 266 -13.79 -19.64 -5.56
CA ASP A 266 -13.84 -20.97 -6.17
C ASP A 266 -12.56 -21.77 -5.94
N HIS A 267 -11.46 -21.10 -5.57
CA HIS A 267 -10.18 -21.74 -5.31
C HIS A 267 -10.21 -22.63 -4.06
N ALA A 268 -9.97 -23.94 -4.22
CA ALA A 268 -10.00 -24.92 -3.13
C ALA A 268 -9.06 -24.57 -1.96
N LEU A 269 -7.88 -24.01 -2.27
CA LEU A 269 -6.91 -23.57 -1.26
C LEU A 269 -7.12 -22.14 -0.73
N GLY A 270 -8.11 -21.39 -1.22
CA GLY A 270 -8.28 -19.97 -0.88
C GLY A 270 -8.40 -19.73 0.63
N VAL A 271 -9.38 -20.38 1.27
CA VAL A 271 -9.60 -20.28 2.72
C VAL A 271 -8.41 -20.82 3.54
N PRO A 272 -7.96 -22.08 3.38
CA PRO A 272 -6.89 -22.62 4.23
C PRO A 272 -5.58 -21.83 4.08
N MET A 273 -5.28 -21.33 2.88
CA MET A 273 -4.08 -20.53 2.66
C MET A 273 -4.17 -19.17 3.34
N MET A 274 -5.31 -18.47 3.25
CA MET A 274 -5.45 -17.18 3.96
C MET A 274 -5.37 -17.37 5.48
N VAL A 275 -5.95 -18.44 6.03
CA VAL A 275 -5.81 -18.81 7.45
C VAL A 275 -4.36 -19.05 7.83
N GLN A 276 -3.62 -19.84 7.06
CA GLN A 276 -2.20 -20.07 7.26
C GLN A 276 -1.40 -18.76 7.21
N MET A 277 -1.65 -17.91 6.21
CA MET A 277 -0.94 -16.65 6.04
C MET A 277 -1.25 -15.65 7.15
N MET A 278 -2.46 -15.62 7.71
CA MET A 278 -2.76 -14.83 8.91
C MET A 278 -1.91 -15.25 10.11
N GLY A 279 -1.63 -16.55 10.27
CA GLY A 279 -0.74 -17.06 11.32
C GLY A 279 0.75 -16.77 11.07
N LYS A 280 1.19 -16.83 9.81
CA LYS A 280 2.59 -16.66 9.40
C LYS A 280 3.04 -15.20 9.31
N MET A 281 2.14 -14.30 8.94
CA MET A 281 2.48 -12.90 8.59
C MET A 281 2.24 -11.92 9.74
N ASN A 282 2.85 -10.74 9.63
CA ASN A 282 2.63 -9.60 10.52
C ASN A 282 2.13 -8.37 9.74
N GLY A 283 1.61 -7.38 10.47
CA GLY A 283 1.29 -6.06 9.94
C GLY A 283 0.41 -6.10 8.68
N ARG A 284 0.98 -5.67 7.55
CA ARG A 284 0.27 -5.51 6.28
C ARG A 284 -0.04 -6.85 5.60
N GLY A 285 0.88 -7.82 5.64
CA GLY A 285 0.61 -9.16 5.08
C GLY A 285 -0.59 -9.83 5.75
N LYS A 286 -0.67 -9.73 7.08
CA LYS A 286 -1.83 -10.22 7.86
C LYS A 286 -3.11 -9.47 7.51
N GLU A 287 -3.05 -8.14 7.36
CA GLU A 287 -4.20 -7.35 6.88
C GLU A 287 -4.70 -7.83 5.51
N CYS A 288 -3.81 -8.04 4.53
CA CYS A 288 -4.19 -8.48 3.19
C CYS A 288 -4.88 -9.86 3.24
N ALA A 289 -4.37 -10.80 4.03
CA ALA A 289 -5.01 -12.10 4.21
C ALA A 289 -6.43 -11.99 4.81
N ILE A 290 -6.61 -11.12 5.81
CA ILE A 290 -7.94 -10.81 6.37
C ILE A 290 -8.85 -10.21 5.29
N SER A 291 -8.36 -9.26 4.49
CA SER A 291 -9.14 -8.66 3.40
C SER A 291 -9.62 -9.69 2.38
N VAL A 292 -8.77 -10.63 1.98
CA VAL A 292 -9.14 -11.68 1.02
C VAL A 292 -10.17 -12.62 1.63
N LEU A 293 -10.06 -12.98 2.93
CA LEU A 293 -11.12 -13.72 3.63
C LEU A 293 -12.44 -12.95 3.68
N SER A 294 -12.39 -11.63 3.87
CA SER A 294 -13.58 -10.79 3.75
C SER A 294 -14.20 -10.83 2.37
N VAL A 295 -13.43 -11.02 1.29
CA VAL A 295 -13.99 -11.19 -0.06
C VAL A 295 -14.65 -12.55 -0.22
N ILE A 296 -14.10 -13.58 0.43
CA ILE A 296 -14.66 -14.93 0.35
C ILE A 296 -16.01 -15.01 1.07
N PHE A 297 -16.10 -14.44 2.28
CA PHE A 297 -17.27 -14.57 3.16
C PHE A 297 -18.14 -13.31 3.25
N GLY A 298 -17.69 -12.17 2.72
CA GLY A 298 -18.36 -10.89 2.91
C GLY A 298 -19.50 -10.67 1.93
N GLY A 299 -20.58 -11.45 2.07
CA GLY A 299 -21.99 -11.13 1.77
C GLY A 299 -22.38 -10.37 0.49
N GLY A 300 -21.48 -10.20 -0.48
CA GLY A 300 -21.77 -9.54 -1.76
C GLY A 300 -22.42 -10.50 -2.76
N PRO A 301 -22.98 -9.97 -3.87
CA PRO A 301 -23.50 -10.80 -4.96
C PRO A 301 -22.39 -11.74 -5.45
N GLY A 302 -22.61 -13.06 -5.32
CA GLY A 302 -21.64 -14.10 -5.63
C GLY A 302 -20.75 -14.57 -4.48
N SER A 303 -20.93 -14.06 -3.25
CA SER A 303 -20.45 -14.75 -2.04
C SER A 303 -20.99 -16.18 -2.03
N ARG A 304 -20.33 -17.12 -1.34
CA ARG A 304 -20.84 -18.48 -1.20
C ARG A 304 -22.11 -18.46 -0.34
N GLU A 305 -23.23 -18.10 -0.97
CA GLU A 305 -24.57 -18.14 -0.40
C GLU A 305 -24.80 -19.56 0.12
N GLY A 306 -24.94 -19.71 1.43
CA GLY A 306 -25.20 -20.99 2.09
C GLY A 306 -23.98 -21.82 2.51
N VAL A 307 -22.73 -21.37 2.29
CA VAL A 307 -21.57 -22.04 2.92
C VAL A 307 -21.25 -21.34 4.24
N GLU A 308 -21.68 -21.94 5.34
CA GLU A 308 -21.32 -21.47 6.68
C GLU A 308 -19.78 -21.43 6.78
N PRO A 309 -19.20 -20.26 7.11
CA PRO A 309 -17.77 -20.17 7.38
C PRO A 309 -17.42 -21.14 8.51
N PRO A 310 -16.43 -22.03 8.34
CA PRO A 310 -16.03 -22.93 9.42
C PRO A 310 -15.70 -22.14 10.68
N ASP A 311 -16.14 -22.60 11.85
CA ASP A 311 -15.85 -21.94 13.14
C ASP A 311 -14.34 -21.65 13.32
N GLU A 312 -13.52 -22.49 12.71
CA GLU A 312 -12.06 -22.36 12.64
C GLU A 312 -11.61 -21.05 12.00
N VAL A 313 -12.32 -20.54 10.98
CA VAL A 313 -12.02 -19.26 10.33
C VAL A 313 -12.25 -18.11 11.30
N ALA A 314 -13.40 -18.09 11.98
CA ALA A 314 -13.68 -17.05 12.97
C ALA A 314 -12.64 -17.06 14.11
N ARG A 315 -12.29 -18.24 14.63
CA ARG A 315 -11.23 -18.39 15.63
C ARG A 315 -9.87 -17.89 15.11
N ALA A 316 -9.51 -18.25 13.88
CA ALA A 316 -8.26 -17.81 13.25
C ALA A 316 -8.20 -16.29 13.10
N VAL A 317 -9.31 -15.65 12.70
CA VAL A 317 -9.39 -14.19 12.62
C VAL A 317 -9.23 -13.56 14.01
N VAL A 318 -9.92 -14.05 15.04
CA VAL A 318 -9.76 -13.56 16.42
C VAL A 318 -8.30 -13.65 16.88
N LEU A 319 -7.65 -14.79 16.67
CA LEU A 319 -6.24 -14.98 17.00
C LEU A 319 -5.33 -14.02 16.22
N ALA A 320 -5.59 -13.83 14.93
CA ALA A 320 -4.85 -12.88 14.10
C ALA A 320 -4.96 -11.44 14.62
N LEU A 321 -6.15 -11.03 15.10
CA LEU A 321 -6.38 -9.68 15.63
C LEU A 321 -5.69 -9.40 16.96
N GLN A 322 -5.40 -10.44 17.75
CA GLN A 322 -4.64 -10.33 19.00
C GLN A 322 -3.13 -10.16 18.77
N GLY A 323 -2.62 -10.58 17.62
CA GLY A 323 -1.21 -10.46 17.26
C GLY A 323 -0.85 -9.12 16.60
N ASP A 324 0.35 -9.07 15.99
CA ASP A 324 0.80 -7.92 15.21
C ASP A 324 -0.01 -7.82 13.90
N CYS A 325 -1.10 -7.06 13.97
CA CYS A 325 -1.98 -6.71 12.87
C CYS A 325 -2.02 -5.19 12.73
N SER A 326 -2.13 -4.67 11.51
CA SER A 326 -2.28 -3.23 11.30
C SER A 326 -3.60 -2.70 11.91
N ALA A 327 -3.69 -1.40 12.17
CA ALA A 327 -4.95 -0.79 12.62
C ALA A 327 -6.09 -0.98 11.60
N ARG A 328 -5.76 -0.97 10.31
CA ARG A 328 -6.73 -1.22 9.22
C ARG A 328 -7.14 -2.68 9.17
N GLY A 329 -6.20 -3.61 9.34
CA GLY A 329 -6.46 -5.05 9.45
C GLY A 329 -7.38 -5.38 10.61
N ARG A 330 -7.16 -4.77 11.80
CA ARG A 330 -8.09 -4.91 12.94
C ARG A 330 -9.52 -4.47 12.62
N ARG A 331 -9.69 -3.34 11.94
CA ARG A 331 -11.03 -2.86 11.53
C ARG A 331 -11.70 -3.82 10.55
N LYS A 332 -10.96 -4.29 9.54
CA LYS A 332 -11.46 -5.26 8.55
C LYS A 332 -11.80 -6.60 9.19
N GLY A 333 -10.96 -7.11 10.08
CA GLY A 333 -11.21 -8.36 10.78
C GLY A 333 -12.41 -8.27 11.73
N ALA A 334 -12.59 -7.15 12.43
CA ALA A 334 -13.79 -6.94 13.25
C ALA A 334 -15.08 -6.90 12.41
N GLN A 335 -15.04 -6.26 11.24
CA GLN A 335 -16.14 -6.26 10.27
C GLN A 335 -16.41 -7.67 9.74
N LEU A 336 -15.36 -8.43 9.41
CA LEU A 336 -15.48 -9.81 8.99
C LEU A 336 -16.18 -10.64 10.07
N LEU A 337 -15.70 -10.63 11.31
CA LEU A 337 -16.30 -11.37 12.42
C LEU A 337 -17.78 -11.05 12.61
N LYS A 338 -18.16 -9.76 12.52
CA LYS A 338 -19.57 -9.35 12.57
C LYS A 338 -20.39 -9.95 11.42
N ASN A 339 -19.85 -9.99 10.20
CA ASN A 339 -20.54 -10.58 9.05
C ASN A 339 -20.69 -12.10 9.21
N LEU A 340 -19.67 -12.79 9.76
CA LEU A 340 -19.76 -14.22 10.04
C LEU A 340 -20.81 -14.52 11.12
N GLU A 341 -20.93 -13.67 12.15
CA GLU A 341 -21.95 -13.82 13.20
C GLU A 341 -23.37 -13.57 12.66
N ASN A 342 -23.57 -12.49 11.90
CA ASN A 342 -24.87 -12.17 11.31
C ASN A 342 -25.35 -13.26 10.34
N GLY A 343 -24.46 -13.76 9.46
CA GLY A 343 -24.82 -14.82 8.51
C GLY A 343 -25.22 -16.14 9.18
N ARG A 344 -24.79 -16.38 10.42
CA ARG A 344 -25.23 -17.55 11.21
C ARG A 344 -26.65 -17.38 11.75
N LEU A 345 -27.01 -16.17 12.15
CA LEU A 345 -28.33 -15.89 12.70
C LEU A 345 -29.41 -15.98 11.60
N ASP A 346 -29.14 -15.44 10.41
CA ASP A 346 -30.09 -15.48 9.29
C ASP A 346 -30.46 -16.92 8.89
N LEU A 347 -29.50 -17.85 8.87
CA LEU A 347 -29.75 -19.27 8.57
C LEU A 347 -30.61 -19.99 9.64
N THR A 348 -30.64 -19.50 10.88
CA THR A 348 -31.45 -20.10 11.95
C THR A 348 -32.92 -19.69 11.93
N GLU A 349 -33.27 -18.57 11.28
CA GLU A 349 -34.65 -18.07 11.22
C GLU A 349 -35.49 -18.75 10.13
N ASP A 350 -34.86 -19.25 9.05
CA ASP A 350 -35.55 -19.96 7.95
C ASP A 350 -36.02 -21.40 8.29
N GLY A 351 -35.64 -21.93 9.47
CA GLY A 351 -35.99 -23.28 9.92
C GLY A 351 -37.36 -23.46 10.60
N HIS A 352 -38.14 -22.39 10.81
CA HIS A 352 -39.38 -22.44 11.63
C HIS A 352 -40.71 -22.27 10.86
N HIS A 353 -40.70 -22.25 9.53
CA HIS A 353 -41.92 -22.14 8.72
C HIS A 353 -42.13 -23.34 7.81
N SER A 354 -42.32 -24.53 8.40
CA SER A 354 -43.00 -25.66 7.75
C SER A 354 -43.52 -26.61 8.81
N ASN A 355 -44.78 -26.42 9.20
CA ASN A 355 -45.60 -27.46 9.83
C ASN A 355 -47.04 -27.31 9.37
#